data_AF-A0A7R9VQA2-F1
#
_entry.id   AF-A0A7R9VQA2-F1
#
_cell.length_a   1.000
_cell.length_b   1.000
_cell.length_c   1.000
_cell.angle_alpha   90.00
_cell.angle_beta   90.00
_cell.angle_gamma   90.00
#
_symmetry.space_group_name_H-M   'P 1'
#
loop_
_entity.id
_entity.type
_entity.pdbx_description
1 polymer ?
#
loop_
_entity_poly.entity_id
_entity_poly.type
_entity_poly.pdbx_seq_one_letter_code
_entity_poly.pdbx_strand_id
1 'polypeptide(L)'
;GAPALPRSPLRRTAAEAQPHVASPQRPLGVTALPAPRTSHETCERSTNRAVATSPQRGTASSRNPQRSNCGSSGGSSSAPAQCSAMATQRGLGRLALRCHQALLAAAPPAKTSAAFSATSFSPLNAAPAGKSSLKARLPANWACVRAFAEAAPPPPPPPPEPKNPSNILRGLLLGSIAIGGVFSYALFHSNMPQQGALATGASAEPKKDYKAVKDAILDMLDVEGYDDGSYGPVLVRLAWHASGTYDKASNTGGSNGATMRFSPECEHGANAGLAKAREILEPIKRRFPWITYADLWTLAGATAVEAMGGPVIPWRPGRIDKPDSSHCTPDGRLPSADKGAPHIRDVFGRMGFDDREMVALIGAHALGRCHADRSGYVNPWTNAPTTFSNLYFKELMETPWRKKRWSGPLQYEDPTGQLMMLPTDMALVWDGKFKKVVKEYAGDEEVFFKDFAAAFGKLLELGVPFQAHAAA
;
A
#
# COMPACT_ATOMS: atom_id res chain seq x y z
N GLY A 1 -46.72 -12.31 -46.94
CA GLY A 1 -46.49 -13.76 -47.06
C GLY A 1 -46.39 -14.33 -45.67
N ALA A 2 -47.42 -15.03 -45.22
CA ALA A 2 -47.52 -15.61 -43.88
C ALA A 2 -47.18 -17.12 -43.90
N PRO A 3 -46.56 -17.69 -42.86
CA PRO A 3 -46.32 -19.12 -42.74
C PRO A 3 -47.26 -19.79 -41.73
N ALA A 4 -47.69 -21.04 -41.99
CA ALA A 4 -48.04 -22.06 -40.98
C ALA A 4 -48.38 -23.45 -41.60
N LEU A 5 -47.48 -24.44 -41.37
CA LEU A 5 -47.66 -25.85 -40.87
C LEU A 5 -48.72 -26.80 -41.52
N PRO A 6 -48.86 -28.11 -41.15
CA PRO A 6 -48.02 -29.08 -40.37
C PRO A 6 -47.93 -30.52 -41.00
N ARG A 7 -47.19 -31.46 -40.34
CA ARG A 7 -47.65 -32.80 -39.83
C ARG A 7 -46.57 -33.91 -39.85
N SER A 8 -46.42 -34.61 -38.72
CA SER A 8 -45.84 -35.97 -38.58
C SER A 8 -46.96 -37.04 -38.66
N PRO A 9 -46.65 -38.36 -38.82
CA PRO A 9 -46.65 -39.27 -37.64
C PRO A 9 -45.85 -40.63 -37.69
N LEU A 10 -45.55 -41.22 -36.50
CA LEU A 10 -45.48 -42.68 -36.10
C LEU A 10 -44.38 -43.61 -36.72
N ARG A 11 -43.79 -44.68 -36.13
CA ARG A 11 -43.80 -45.43 -34.83
C ARG A 11 -42.62 -46.47 -34.79
N ARG A 12 -41.98 -46.66 -33.61
CA ARG A 12 -41.29 -47.81 -32.92
C ARG A 12 -40.86 -49.15 -33.61
N THR A 13 -39.67 -49.65 -33.20
CA THR A 13 -39.30 -50.95 -32.50
C THR A 13 -37.75 -51.14 -32.51
N ALA A 14 -37.04 -52.03 -31.78
CA ALA A 14 -36.83 -52.38 -30.36
C ALA A 14 -35.61 -53.38 -30.30
N ALA A 15 -34.95 -53.50 -29.12
CA ALA A 15 -33.99 -54.54 -28.65
C ALA A 15 -32.51 -54.50 -29.13
N GLU A 16 -31.46 -55.01 -28.45
CA GLU A 16 -31.00 -55.25 -27.05
C GLU A 16 -29.74 -56.15 -27.19
N ALA A 17 -28.66 -55.93 -26.39
CA ALA A 17 -27.65 -56.92 -25.90
C ALA A 17 -26.17 -56.41 -25.87
N GLN A 18 -25.50 -56.70 -24.74
CA GLN A 18 -24.06 -56.53 -24.43
C GLN A 18 -23.18 -57.59 -25.13
N PRO A 19 -21.83 -57.59 -24.96
CA PRO A 19 -21.25 -58.51 -23.96
C PRO A 19 -19.94 -58.05 -23.24
N HIS A 20 -19.46 -58.98 -22.40
CA HIS A 20 -18.56 -58.96 -21.23
C HIS A 20 -17.03 -58.91 -21.45
N VAL A 21 -16.34 -58.30 -20.45
CA VAL A 21 -15.23 -58.77 -19.58
C VAL A 21 -14.32 -59.94 -20.02
N ALA A 22 -12.98 -59.77 -19.94
CA ALA A 22 -12.02 -60.68 -19.25
C ALA A 22 -10.55 -60.16 -19.23
N SER A 23 -9.89 -60.21 -18.06
CA SER A 23 -8.42 -60.28 -17.87
C SER A 23 -8.01 -61.76 -17.62
N PRO A 24 -6.72 -62.16 -17.74
CA PRO A 24 -5.89 -62.33 -16.52
C PRO A 24 -4.33 -62.22 -16.65
N GLN A 25 -3.69 -61.83 -15.52
CA GLN A 25 -2.44 -62.26 -14.82
C GLN A 25 -1.03 -62.51 -15.49
N ARG A 26 -0.01 -61.75 -14.98
CA ARG A 26 1.37 -62.03 -14.38
C ARG A 26 2.26 -63.22 -14.89
N PRO A 27 3.62 -63.34 -14.64
CA PRO A 27 4.47 -62.82 -13.51
C PRO A 27 6.02 -62.48 -13.72
N LEU A 28 6.64 -61.88 -12.66
CA LEU A 28 7.98 -62.06 -12.01
C LEU A 28 9.39 -61.68 -12.59
N GLY A 29 10.21 -61.02 -11.73
CA GLY A 29 11.71 -61.03 -11.61
C GLY A 29 12.42 -59.65 -11.71
N VAL A 30 12.74 -58.87 -10.65
CA VAL A 30 13.93 -58.86 -9.71
C VAL A 30 15.29 -58.96 -10.45
N THR A 31 16.23 -58.00 -10.41
CA THR A 31 17.19 -57.65 -9.31
C THR A 31 17.92 -56.29 -9.46
N ALA A 32 18.24 -55.66 -8.31
CA ALA A 32 19.48 -54.93 -7.89
C ALA A 32 19.86 -53.48 -8.33
N LEU A 33 20.16 -52.71 -7.26
CA LEU A 33 20.79 -51.38 -7.03
C LEU A 33 22.23 -51.21 -7.59
N PRO A 34 22.83 -49.98 -7.69
CA PRO A 34 23.13 -49.07 -6.56
C PRO A 34 23.02 -47.54 -6.74
N ALA A 35 22.95 -46.84 -5.59
CA ALA A 35 23.07 -45.38 -5.40
C ALA A 35 24.51 -44.86 -5.58
N PRO A 36 24.75 -43.54 -5.76
CA PRO A 36 25.05 -42.59 -4.65
C PRO A 36 24.47 -41.16 -4.93
N ARG A 37 24.52 -40.10 -4.11
CA ARG A 37 25.11 -39.74 -2.82
C ARG A 37 24.37 -38.48 -2.34
N THR A 38 23.99 -38.45 -1.06
CA THR A 38 23.56 -37.27 -0.31
C THR A 38 24.79 -36.52 0.21
N SER A 39 24.81 -35.19 0.12
CA SER A 39 25.75 -34.34 0.88
C SER A 39 24.98 -33.59 1.97
N HIS A 40 24.95 -34.16 3.17
CA HIS A 40 24.85 -33.41 4.42
C HIS A 40 26.28 -33.18 4.89
N GLU A 41 26.70 -31.92 5.00
CA GLU A 41 27.83 -31.52 5.85
C GLU A 41 27.28 -30.72 7.02
N THR A 42 27.28 -31.37 8.17
CA THR A 42 27.38 -30.77 9.49
C THR A 42 28.73 -30.07 9.60
N CYS A 43 28.75 -28.79 9.97
CA CYS A 43 29.96 -28.14 10.47
C CYS A 43 29.78 -27.83 11.96
N GLU A 44 30.75 -28.31 12.72
CA GLU A 44 30.79 -28.34 14.16
C GLU A 44 30.97 -26.98 14.80
N ARG A 45 30.34 -26.91 15.97
CA ARG A 45 30.59 -26.05 17.11
C ARG A 45 32.10 -25.99 17.45
N SER A 46 32.76 -24.87 17.20
CA SER A 46 34.02 -24.56 17.89
C SER A 46 33.71 -23.80 19.18
N THR A 47 33.95 -24.49 20.28
CA THR A 47 34.08 -23.94 21.63
C THR A 47 35.33 -23.06 21.68
N ASN A 48 35.19 -21.80 22.09
CA ASN A 48 36.23 -21.15 22.86
C ASN A 48 35.60 -20.57 24.13
N ARG A 49 35.91 -21.25 25.23
CA ARG A 49 35.68 -20.84 26.61
C ARG A 49 36.98 -20.21 27.11
N ALA A 50 36.83 -19.34 28.12
CA ALA A 50 37.85 -18.72 28.97
C ALA A 50 38.23 -17.30 28.49
N VAL A 51 38.21 -16.25 29.31
CA VAL A 51 38.26 -16.12 30.77
C VAL A 51 37.48 -14.87 31.18
N ALA A 52 36.77 -14.96 32.30
CA ALA A 52 36.16 -13.83 33.00
C ALA A 52 37.23 -13.06 33.80
N THR A 53 37.25 -11.74 33.71
CA THR A 53 37.59 -10.85 34.82
C THR A 53 37.09 -9.42 34.56
N SER A 54 36.33 -8.92 35.52
CA SER A 54 36.08 -7.52 35.83
C SER A 54 35.96 -7.47 37.37
N PRO A 55 36.04 -6.33 38.08
CA PRO A 55 36.58 -5.00 37.77
C PRO A 55 37.60 -4.54 38.85
N GLN A 56 38.36 -3.45 38.63
CA GLN A 56 38.79 -2.59 39.75
C GLN A 56 38.86 -1.10 39.37
N ARG A 57 38.40 -0.31 40.35
CA ARG A 57 38.43 1.16 40.47
C ARG A 57 39.84 1.69 40.71
N GLY A 58 40.05 2.98 40.45
CA GLY A 58 41.17 3.78 41.00
C GLY A 58 41.58 4.92 40.06
N THR A 59 40.94 6.09 40.14
CA THR A 59 41.39 7.31 40.84
C THR A 59 42.51 8.13 40.16
N ALA A 60 42.08 9.31 39.74
CA ALA A 60 42.63 10.63 40.10
C ALA A 60 43.82 11.25 39.34
N SER A 61 43.61 12.57 39.12
CA SER A 61 44.60 13.65 39.00
C SER A 61 45.31 13.72 37.63
N SER A 62 45.51 14.88 37.01
CA SER A 62 45.89 16.15 37.61
C SER A 62 45.99 17.25 36.52
N ARG A 63 45.50 18.44 36.87
CA ARG A 63 46.04 19.78 36.53
C ARG A 63 45.96 20.30 35.08
N ASN A 64 45.05 21.28 34.95
CA ASN A 64 45.20 22.52 34.19
C ASN A 64 46.52 23.24 34.54
N PRO A 65 47.09 24.06 33.64
CA PRO A 65 46.90 25.50 33.86
C PRO A 65 46.82 26.39 32.59
N GLN A 66 46.15 27.54 32.81
CA GLN A 66 46.38 28.89 32.24
C GLN A 66 46.02 29.12 30.75
N ARG A 67 45.00 29.90 30.37
CA ARG A 67 44.67 31.34 30.58
C ARG A 67 45.80 32.31 30.19
N SER A 68 45.58 33.05 29.09
CA SER A 68 45.59 34.54 29.01
C SER A 68 45.49 34.97 27.53
N ASN A 69 44.39 35.63 27.15
CA ASN A 69 44.23 37.07 26.87
C ASN A 69 44.57 37.46 25.42
N CYS A 70 43.66 37.99 24.61
CA CYS A 70 42.82 39.21 24.67
C CYS A 70 43.44 40.38 23.90
N GLY A 71 42.62 40.98 23.05
CA GLY A 71 42.76 42.30 22.44
C GLY A 71 42.11 42.34 21.06
N SER A 72 41.39 43.36 20.59
CA SER A 72 40.46 44.37 21.12
C SER A 72 40.13 45.28 19.91
N SER A 73 39.05 46.08 20.01
CA SER A 73 38.51 47.12 19.09
C SER A 73 37.61 46.59 17.95
N GLY A 74 36.36 47.02 17.72
CA GLY A 74 35.62 48.28 17.97
C GLY A 74 35.42 49.02 16.62
N GLY A 75 34.28 49.56 16.16
CA GLY A 75 32.91 49.70 16.61
C GLY A 75 32.06 50.39 15.49
N SER A 76 30.77 50.04 15.42
CA SER A 76 29.53 50.81 15.12
C SER A 76 29.38 51.93 14.06
N SER A 77 28.23 51.80 13.35
CA SER A 77 27.23 52.83 12.93
C SER A 77 27.52 53.62 11.63
N SER A 78 26.57 53.98 10.75
CA SER A 78 25.14 54.31 10.86
C SER A 78 24.47 54.35 9.46
N ALA A 79 23.14 54.22 9.40
CA ALA A 79 22.30 54.51 8.21
C ALA A 79 21.80 55.97 8.22
N PRO A 80 21.14 56.44 7.13
CA PRO A 80 19.73 56.82 7.30
C PRO A 80 18.79 56.54 6.10
N ALA A 81 17.49 56.67 6.43
CA ALA A 81 16.23 56.57 5.67
C ALA A 81 16.14 57.55 4.44
N GLN A 82 15.16 57.57 3.52
CA GLN A 82 13.70 57.35 3.53
C GLN A 82 13.18 57.51 2.06
N CYS A 83 12.10 56.83 1.63
CA CYS A 83 10.88 57.44 1.04
C CYS A 83 9.84 56.41 0.51
N SER A 84 8.61 56.49 1.06
CA SER A 84 7.25 56.38 0.45
C SER A 84 6.85 55.20 -0.46
N ALA A 85 5.66 54.59 -0.42
CA ALA A 85 4.41 54.80 0.33
C ALA A 85 3.44 53.59 0.15
N MET A 86 2.59 53.40 1.16
CA MET A 86 1.20 52.88 1.20
C MET A 86 0.76 51.52 0.60
N ALA A 87 0.36 50.64 1.54
CA ALA A 87 -0.97 50.01 1.72
C ALA A 87 -1.70 49.35 0.53
N THR A 88 -2.08 48.06 0.68
CA THR A 88 -3.41 47.61 1.14
C THR A 88 -3.61 46.10 0.85
N GLN A 89 -4.31 45.43 1.76
CA GLN A 89 -4.83 44.05 1.71
C GLN A 89 -5.53 43.65 0.40
N ARG A 90 -5.48 42.33 0.10
CA ARG A 90 -6.57 41.42 -0.34
C ARG A 90 -5.94 40.02 -0.54
N GLY A 91 -6.46 38.90 -0.06
CA GLY A 91 -7.83 38.57 0.29
C GLY A 91 -8.52 37.85 -0.88
N LEU A 92 -8.51 36.51 -0.83
CA LEU A 92 -9.51 35.59 -1.36
C LEU A 92 -9.90 35.65 -2.85
N GLY A 93 -9.48 34.62 -3.58
CA GLY A 93 -10.42 33.59 -4.02
C GLY A 93 -11.08 33.71 -5.40
N ARG A 94 -11.31 32.50 -5.93
CA ARG A 94 -12.23 32.06 -7.00
C ARG A 94 -11.66 32.09 -8.43
N LEU A 95 -11.54 30.92 -9.06
CA LEU A 95 -12.58 30.06 -9.65
C LEU A 95 -12.83 30.47 -11.12
N ALA A 96 -12.36 29.59 -12.01
CA ALA A 96 -12.85 29.23 -13.33
C ALA A 96 -13.65 30.25 -14.16
N LEU A 97 -13.21 30.45 -15.41
CA LEU A 97 -14.12 30.33 -16.54
C LEU A 97 -13.40 29.84 -17.81
N ARG A 98 -14.08 28.90 -18.48
CA ARG A 98 -13.73 28.26 -19.75
C ARG A 98 -14.04 29.17 -20.96
N CYS A 99 -13.52 28.70 -22.09
CA CYS A 99 -13.98 28.86 -23.48
C CYS A 99 -13.50 30.07 -24.26
N HIS A 100 -12.64 29.80 -25.26
CA HIS A 100 -12.89 30.18 -26.65
C HIS A 100 -12.41 29.06 -27.59
N GLN A 101 -13.24 28.75 -28.59
CA GLN A 101 -12.99 27.77 -29.65
C GLN A 101 -13.31 28.47 -30.98
N ALA A 102 -12.37 28.48 -31.93
CA ALA A 102 -12.54 28.57 -33.39
C ALA A 102 -11.13 28.59 -34.03
N LEU A 103 -10.64 27.49 -34.61
CA LEU A 103 -10.72 27.09 -36.03
C LEU A 103 -9.94 28.00 -37.01
N LEU A 104 -8.84 27.49 -37.59
CA LEU A 104 -8.69 27.22 -39.03
C LEU A 104 -7.33 26.56 -39.36
N ALA A 105 -7.38 25.68 -40.37
CA ALA A 105 -6.32 24.82 -40.86
C ALA A 105 -5.48 25.49 -41.96
N ALA A 106 -4.21 25.05 -42.14
CA ALA A 106 -3.60 24.74 -43.44
C ALA A 106 -2.10 24.34 -43.30
N ALA A 107 -1.70 23.28 -43.99
CA ALA A 107 -0.35 22.88 -44.35
C ALA A 107 -0.40 22.37 -45.81
N PRO A 108 0.71 22.08 -46.53
CA PRO A 108 2.09 22.61 -46.53
C PRO A 108 2.49 23.09 -47.96
N PRO A 109 3.80 23.24 -48.28
CA PRO A 109 4.38 22.29 -49.24
C PRO A 109 5.85 21.88 -48.94
N ALA A 110 6.35 20.97 -49.78
CA ALA A 110 7.44 20.04 -49.51
C ALA A 110 8.75 20.30 -50.29
N LYS A 111 9.79 19.54 -49.88
CA LYS A 111 10.99 19.04 -50.61
C LYS A 111 12.14 20.02 -50.92
N THR A 112 13.34 19.67 -50.43
CA THR A 112 14.47 19.22 -51.27
C THR A 112 15.51 18.44 -50.47
N SER A 113 16.12 17.48 -51.16
CA SER A 113 17.13 16.50 -50.73
C SER A 113 18.55 17.06 -50.80
N ALA A 114 19.46 16.61 -49.93
CA ALA A 114 20.86 16.42 -50.30
C ALA A 114 21.52 15.39 -49.36
N ALA A 115 21.97 14.29 -49.95
CA ALA A 115 22.84 13.30 -49.36
C ALA A 115 24.29 13.84 -49.29
N PHE A 116 25.03 13.43 -48.26
CA PHE A 116 26.47 13.27 -48.39
C PHE A 116 26.91 11.98 -47.71
N SER A 117 27.72 11.25 -48.46
CA SER A 117 28.20 9.90 -48.17
C SER A 117 29.52 9.94 -47.41
N ALA A 118 29.70 8.93 -46.56
CA ALA A 118 30.93 8.24 -46.17
C ALA A 118 32.21 9.06 -45.86
N THR A 119 32.77 8.82 -44.68
CA THR A 119 34.11 8.19 -44.62
C THR A 119 34.37 7.53 -43.27
N SER A 120 34.80 6.28 -43.37
CA SER A 120 35.33 5.39 -42.34
C SER A 120 36.65 5.93 -41.80
N PHE A 121 36.85 5.88 -40.47
CA PHE A 121 38.16 5.61 -39.89
C PHE A 121 38.04 4.95 -38.50
N SER A 122 38.49 3.70 -38.43
CA SER A 122 39.09 3.03 -37.28
C SER A 122 40.21 2.18 -37.90
N PRO A 123 41.39 2.05 -37.28
CA PRO A 123 41.50 1.19 -36.10
C PRO A 123 42.60 1.58 -35.09
N LEU A 124 42.52 1.06 -33.85
CA LEU A 124 43.49 0.14 -33.23
C LEU A 124 43.45 0.16 -31.69
N ASN A 125 43.51 -1.06 -31.17
CA ASN A 125 43.72 -1.55 -29.81
C ASN A 125 44.63 -0.72 -28.88
N ALA A 126 44.24 -0.64 -27.60
CA ALA A 126 45.05 -1.14 -26.48
C ALA A 126 44.27 -1.07 -25.14
N ALA A 127 44.06 -2.24 -24.54
CA ALA A 127 43.99 -2.43 -23.08
C ALA A 127 45.40 -2.92 -22.63
N PRO A 128 45.80 -2.97 -21.33
CA PRO A 128 44.92 -3.16 -20.17
C PRO A 128 45.36 -2.45 -18.85
N ALA A 129 44.61 -2.80 -17.80
CA ALA A 129 44.96 -2.79 -16.37
C ALA A 129 44.45 -1.63 -15.51
N GLY A 130 43.66 -1.99 -14.49
CA GLY A 130 43.21 -1.11 -13.43
C GLY A 130 42.13 -1.75 -12.57
N LYS A 131 42.51 -2.75 -11.76
CA LYS A 131 41.66 -3.29 -10.70
C LYS A 131 41.38 -2.18 -9.69
N SER A 132 40.13 -1.85 -9.43
CA SER A 132 39.74 -1.32 -8.12
C SER A 132 38.38 -1.87 -7.69
N SER A 133 38.43 -2.65 -6.62
CA SER A 133 37.27 -3.13 -5.90
C SER A 133 36.73 -2.01 -5.03
N LEU A 134 35.64 -1.38 -5.43
CA LEU A 134 34.86 -0.52 -4.54
C LEU A 134 33.69 -1.34 -4.00
N LYS A 135 33.93 -2.00 -2.86
CA LYS A 135 32.88 -2.49 -1.97
C LYS A 135 32.18 -1.27 -1.37
N ALA A 136 31.12 -0.80 -2.00
CA ALA A 136 30.21 0.14 -1.39
C ALA A 136 29.40 -0.61 -0.31
N ARG A 137 29.74 -0.36 0.95
CA ARG A 137 28.92 -0.75 2.10
C ARG A 137 27.62 0.06 2.05
N LEU A 138 26.51 -0.62 1.79
CA LEU A 138 25.17 -0.10 2.01
C LEU A 138 24.91 -0.06 3.53
N PRO A 139 24.45 1.07 4.12
CA PRO A 139 23.83 1.02 5.42
C PRO A 139 22.41 0.47 5.27
N ALA A 140 22.25 -0.81 5.60
CA ALA A 140 20.96 -1.36 5.98
C ALA A 140 20.58 -0.78 7.34
N ASN A 141 19.51 0.02 7.38
CA ASN A 141 18.68 0.27 8.57
C ASN A 141 17.48 1.15 8.17
N TRP A 142 16.49 0.55 7.50
CA TRP A 142 15.12 1.03 7.56
C TRP A 142 14.36 0.05 8.43
N ALA A 143 14.40 0.31 9.73
CA ALA A 143 13.67 -0.48 10.70
C ALA A 143 12.17 -0.37 10.39
N CYS A 144 11.50 -1.53 10.29
CA CYS A 144 10.09 -1.63 10.59
C CYS A 144 9.84 -0.83 11.88
N VAL A 145 9.01 0.21 11.82
CA VAL A 145 8.63 0.95 13.03
C VAL A 145 7.94 -0.06 13.93
N ARG A 146 8.69 -0.60 14.90
CA ARG A 146 8.13 -1.26 16.07
C ARG A 146 7.41 -0.18 16.86
N ALA A 147 6.19 0.14 16.46
CA ALA A 147 5.22 0.70 17.37
C ALA A 147 4.86 -0.43 18.33
N PHE A 148 5.67 -0.60 19.38
CA PHE A 148 5.22 -1.30 20.57
C PHE A 148 3.99 -0.53 21.06
N ALA A 149 2.86 -1.23 21.11
CA ALA A 149 1.81 -0.91 22.06
C ALA A 149 2.39 -1.15 23.46
N GLU A 150 3.15 -0.18 23.97
CA GLU A 150 3.38 -0.06 25.40
C GLU A 150 2.02 0.32 26.00
N ALA A 151 1.48 -0.53 26.87
CA ALA A 151 0.31 -0.18 27.66
C ALA A 151 0.57 1.17 28.34
N ALA A 152 -0.39 2.10 28.24
CA ALA A 152 -0.30 3.38 28.92
C ALA A 152 0.06 3.15 30.41
N PRO A 153 1.05 3.85 30.98
CA PRO A 153 1.30 3.76 32.41
C PRO A 153 0.03 4.15 33.18
N PRO A 154 -0.27 3.49 34.31
CA PRO A 154 -1.43 3.86 35.12
C PRO A 154 -1.31 5.34 35.54
N PRO A 155 -2.45 6.06 35.67
CA PRO A 155 -2.43 7.45 36.09
C PRO A 155 -1.71 7.59 37.44
N PRO A 156 -0.97 8.68 37.67
CA PRO A 156 -0.30 8.91 38.95
C PRO A 156 -1.35 8.95 40.08
N PRO A 157 -0.98 8.48 41.30
CA PRO A 157 -1.86 8.59 42.44
C PRO A 157 -2.22 10.06 42.70
N PRO A 158 -3.43 10.34 43.23
CA PRO A 158 -3.83 11.70 43.54
C PRO A 158 -2.83 12.34 44.51
N PRO A 159 -2.59 13.66 44.39
CA PRO A 159 -1.68 14.38 45.28
C PRO A 159 -2.14 14.24 46.74
N PRO A 160 -1.20 14.17 47.70
CA PRO A 160 -1.54 14.08 49.12
C PRO A 160 -2.37 15.30 49.55
N GLU A 161 -3.42 15.05 50.32
CA GLU A 161 -4.30 16.09 50.87
C GLU A 161 -3.49 17.18 51.61
N PRO A 162 -3.89 18.46 51.46
CA PRO A 162 -3.28 19.54 52.22
C PRO A 162 -3.54 19.36 53.71
N LYS A 163 -2.45 19.25 54.48
CA LYS A 163 -2.48 19.26 55.95
C LYS A 163 -3.00 20.62 56.42
N ASN A 164 -4.26 20.67 56.82
CA ASN A 164 -4.82 21.83 57.52
C ASN A 164 -4.74 21.58 59.04
N PRO A 165 -4.12 22.48 59.82
CA PRO A 165 -3.93 22.26 61.25
C PRO A 165 -5.11 22.83 62.03
N SER A 166 -5.83 22.00 62.76
CA SER A 166 -6.49 22.39 64.03
C SER A 166 -7.15 21.18 64.68
N ASN A 167 -6.35 20.42 65.43
CA ASN A 167 -6.83 19.54 66.48
C ASN A 167 -7.15 20.38 67.72
N ILE A 168 -8.38 20.87 67.84
CA ILE A 168 -8.97 21.20 69.14
C ILE A 168 -10.42 20.72 69.08
N LEU A 169 -10.80 19.92 70.09
CA LEU A 169 -12.14 19.39 70.34
C LEU A 169 -12.48 17.99 69.76
N ARG A 170 -11.64 17.00 70.08
CA ARG A 170 -12.08 15.61 70.27
C ARG A 170 -11.59 15.08 71.60
N GLY A 171 -12.34 15.40 72.65
CA GLY A 171 -12.21 14.82 73.98
C GLY A 171 -13.52 15.05 74.72
N LEU A 172 -14.09 13.96 75.27
CA LEU A 172 -15.43 13.83 75.87
C LEU A 172 -16.52 13.64 74.79
N LEU A 173 -17.25 12.52 74.68
CA LEU A 173 -17.92 11.75 75.73
C LEU A 173 -18.22 10.33 75.22
N LEU A 174 -17.66 9.30 75.85
CA LEU A 174 -18.18 7.93 75.81
C LEU A 174 -19.03 7.75 77.07
N GLY A 175 -20.34 7.53 76.91
CA GLY A 175 -21.23 7.23 78.02
C GLY A 175 -22.71 7.43 77.68
N SER A 176 -23.36 6.34 77.28
CA SER A 176 -24.81 6.06 77.40
C SER A 176 -25.81 7.07 76.83
N ILE A 177 -26.52 6.66 75.77
CA ILE A 177 -27.99 6.46 75.75
C ILE A 177 -28.29 5.61 74.50
N ALA A 178 -28.55 4.33 74.75
CA ALA A 178 -29.38 3.51 73.88
C ALA A 178 -30.83 4.03 74.00
N ILE A 179 -31.61 3.88 72.91
CA ILE A 179 -32.99 4.39 72.70
C ILE A 179 -33.00 5.80 72.06
N GLY A 180 -32.77 5.83 70.75
CA GLY A 180 -32.92 7.03 69.91
C GLY A 180 -32.46 6.83 68.47
N GLY A 181 -31.44 5.97 68.26
CA GLY A 181 -30.85 5.74 66.94
C GLY A 181 -31.68 4.88 65.97
N VAL A 182 -32.60 4.05 66.47
CA VAL A 182 -33.39 3.14 65.61
C VAL A 182 -34.59 3.86 64.96
N PHE A 183 -35.14 4.90 65.62
CA PHE A 183 -36.30 5.64 65.08
C PHE A 183 -35.89 6.64 63.98
N SER A 184 -34.71 7.26 64.10
CA SER A 184 -34.18 8.15 63.04
C SER A 184 -33.72 7.38 61.79
N TYR A 185 -33.30 6.12 61.92
CA TYR A 185 -32.93 5.30 60.75
C TYR A 185 -34.17 4.84 59.96
N ALA A 186 -35.29 4.54 60.64
CA ALA A 186 -36.53 4.10 59.99
C ALA A 186 -37.32 5.23 59.32
N LEU A 187 -37.28 6.45 59.86
CA LEU A 187 -37.91 7.62 59.25
C LEU A 187 -37.14 8.20 58.06
N PHE A 188 -35.81 8.02 58.02
CA PHE A 188 -34.99 8.47 56.89
C PHE A 188 -35.14 7.55 55.65
N HIS A 189 -35.43 6.26 55.85
CA HIS A 189 -35.61 5.29 54.75
C HIS A 189 -37.03 5.19 54.18
N SER A 190 -38.03 5.83 54.81
CA SER A 190 -39.43 5.79 54.36
C SER A 190 -39.84 6.95 53.45
N ASN A 191 -38.97 7.93 53.19
CA ASN A 191 -39.30 9.16 52.45
C ASN A 191 -38.34 9.49 51.28
N MET A 192 -37.76 8.49 50.61
CA MET A 192 -37.11 8.73 49.32
C MET A 192 -38.14 8.60 48.19
N PRO A 193 -38.54 9.69 47.51
CA PRO A 193 -39.29 9.57 46.28
C PRO A 193 -38.43 8.80 45.27
N GLN A 194 -39.09 7.88 44.57
CA GLN A 194 -38.58 7.15 43.43
C GLN A 194 -38.04 8.15 42.39
N GLN A 195 -36.76 8.51 42.49
CA GLN A 195 -36.05 9.16 41.40
C GLN A 195 -36.00 8.11 40.29
N GLY A 196 -36.91 8.27 39.33
CA GLY A 196 -36.90 7.50 38.10
C GLY A 196 -35.47 7.43 37.60
N ALA A 197 -35.04 6.21 37.23
CA ALA A 197 -33.76 5.97 36.63
C ALA A 197 -33.53 7.06 35.59
N LEU A 198 -32.62 7.99 35.88
CA LEU A 198 -32.14 8.94 34.91
C LEU A 198 -31.47 8.05 33.88
N ALA A 199 -32.18 7.78 32.78
CA ALA A 199 -31.63 7.08 31.65
C ALA A 199 -30.33 7.81 31.35
N THR A 200 -29.20 7.16 31.64
CA THR A 200 -27.91 7.54 31.09
C THR A 200 -28.14 7.43 29.60
N GLY A 201 -28.48 8.56 28.97
CA GLY A 201 -28.62 8.63 27.53
C GLY A 201 -27.34 8.01 27.00
N ALA A 202 -27.48 6.88 26.31
CA ALA A 202 -26.37 6.25 25.63
C ALA A 202 -25.71 7.38 24.84
N SER A 203 -24.50 7.77 25.23
CA SER A 203 -23.72 8.72 24.46
C SER A 203 -23.62 8.07 23.10
N ALA A 204 -24.35 8.59 22.11
CA ALA A 204 -24.33 8.05 20.77
C ALA A 204 -22.85 8.00 20.37
N GLU A 205 -22.35 6.78 20.14
CA GLU A 205 -21.01 6.57 19.61
C GLU A 205 -20.82 7.59 18.48
N PRO A 206 -19.80 8.46 18.56
CA PRO A 206 -19.62 9.52 17.57
C PRO A 206 -19.63 8.88 16.19
N LYS A 207 -20.58 9.31 15.35
CA LYS A 207 -20.82 8.73 14.04
C LYS A 207 -19.49 8.67 13.28
N LYS A 208 -19.09 7.47 12.87
CA LYS A 208 -17.86 7.26 12.09
C LYS A 208 -17.93 8.06 10.80
N ASP A 209 -17.22 9.18 10.76
CA ASP A 209 -17.23 10.11 9.63
C ASP A 209 -16.12 9.75 8.64
N TYR A 210 -16.42 8.81 7.75
CA TYR A 210 -15.52 8.42 6.67
C TYR A 210 -15.32 9.52 5.62
N LYS A 211 -16.24 10.50 5.53
CA LYS A 211 -16.06 11.64 4.63
C LYS A 211 -14.92 12.52 5.14
N ALA A 212 -14.87 12.81 6.44
CA ALA A 212 -13.76 13.57 7.03
C ALA A 212 -12.40 12.87 6.87
N VAL A 213 -12.38 11.52 6.90
CA VAL A 213 -11.16 10.75 6.59
C VAL A 213 -10.77 10.91 5.13
N LYS A 214 -11.73 10.78 4.20
CA LYS A 214 -11.51 10.98 2.75
C LYS A 214 -10.98 12.39 2.46
N ASP A 215 -11.58 13.42 3.05
CA ASP A 215 -11.14 14.81 2.91
C ASP A 215 -9.68 14.96 3.41
N ALA A 216 -9.33 14.37 4.56
CA ALA A 216 -7.96 14.39 5.08
C ALA A 216 -6.95 13.63 4.20
N ILE A 217 -7.38 12.60 3.47
CA ILE A 217 -6.54 11.91 2.47
C ILE A 217 -6.33 12.82 1.26
N LEU A 218 -7.39 13.46 0.75
CA LEU A 218 -7.31 14.38 -0.39
C LEU A 218 -6.32 15.52 -0.10
N ASP A 219 -6.39 16.10 1.10
CA ASP A 219 -5.52 17.20 1.53
C ASP A 219 -4.01 16.86 1.54
N MET A 220 -3.64 15.57 1.56
CA MET A 220 -2.24 15.13 1.58
C MET A 220 -1.73 14.52 0.28
N LEU A 221 -2.57 14.37 -0.75
CA LEU A 221 -2.16 13.70 -1.99
C LEU A 221 -1.08 14.48 -2.73
N ASP A 222 -1.22 15.80 -2.86
CA ASP A 222 -0.28 16.64 -3.58
C ASP A 222 0.87 17.07 -2.66
N VAL A 223 2.10 16.80 -3.08
CA VAL A 223 3.27 17.03 -2.25
C VAL A 223 4.50 17.33 -3.10
N GLU A 224 5.23 18.38 -2.74
CA GLU A 224 6.51 18.67 -3.37
C GLU A 224 7.59 17.69 -2.87
N GLY A 225 8.45 17.23 -3.77
CA GLY A 225 9.62 16.42 -3.42
C GLY A 225 9.39 14.92 -3.24
N TYR A 226 8.20 14.41 -3.59
CA TYR A 226 7.96 12.96 -3.72
C TYR A 226 7.57 12.58 -5.14
N ASP A 227 8.38 11.73 -5.78
CA ASP A 227 8.16 11.20 -7.12
C ASP A 227 7.69 12.26 -8.12
N ASP A 228 6.46 12.16 -8.60
CA ASP A 228 5.84 13.02 -9.61
C ASP A 228 4.97 14.14 -9.01
N GLY A 229 5.23 14.51 -7.76
CA GLY A 229 4.49 15.55 -7.03
C GLY A 229 3.25 15.05 -6.31
N SER A 230 3.07 13.72 -6.17
CA SER A 230 1.87 13.14 -5.55
C SER A 230 2.12 11.81 -4.85
N TYR A 231 1.47 11.61 -3.69
CA TYR A 231 1.35 10.31 -3.03
C TYR A 231 0.27 9.40 -3.64
N GLY A 232 -0.55 9.91 -4.56
CA GLY A 232 -1.67 9.15 -5.15
C GLY A 232 -1.25 7.77 -5.65
N PRO A 233 -0.25 7.64 -6.55
CA PRO A 233 0.15 6.34 -7.10
C PRO A 233 0.62 5.32 -6.05
N VAL A 234 1.34 5.77 -5.01
CA VAL A 234 1.83 4.85 -3.97
C VAL A 234 0.71 4.38 -3.04
N LEU A 235 -0.33 5.19 -2.83
CA LEU A 235 -1.51 4.81 -2.07
C LEU A 235 -2.39 3.80 -2.83
N VAL A 236 -2.53 3.95 -4.15
CA VAL A 236 -3.17 2.94 -5.01
C VAL A 236 -2.39 1.62 -4.94
N ARG A 237 -1.06 1.67 -5.01
CA ARG A 237 -0.20 0.48 -4.86
C ARG A 237 -0.33 -0.14 -3.47
N LEU A 238 -0.37 0.65 -2.39
CA LEU A 238 -0.55 0.13 -1.03
C LEU A 238 -1.87 -0.63 -0.91
N ALA A 239 -2.97 -0.06 -1.39
CA ALA A 239 -4.28 -0.71 -1.39
C ALA A 239 -4.25 -2.01 -2.21
N TRP A 240 -3.69 -1.97 -3.43
CA TRP A 240 -3.51 -3.16 -4.27
C TRP A 240 -2.72 -4.26 -3.56
N HIS A 241 -1.57 -3.94 -2.98
CA HIS A 241 -0.70 -4.94 -2.33
C HIS A 241 -1.30 -5.49 -1.04
N ALA A 242 -2.02 -4.67 -0.27
CA ALA A 242 -2.73 -5.13 0.93
C ALA A 242 -3.85 -6.12 0.58
N SER A 243 -4.52 -5.92 -0.57
CA SER A 243 -5.57 -6.81 -1.07
C SER A 243 -5.04 -8.02 -1.86
N GLY A 244 -3.92 -7.84 -2.56
CA GLY A 244 -3.38 -8.78 -3.54
C GLY A 244 -2.81 -10.08 -2.98
N THR A 245 -2.72 -10.19 -1.65
CA THR A 245 -2.30 -11.41 -0.95
C THR A 245 -3.42 -12.44 -0.81
N TYR A 246 -4.65 -12.10 -1.24
CA TYR A 246 -5.80 -13.00 -1.11
C TYR A 246 -5.60 -14.31 -1.88
N ASP A 247 -6.06 -15.38 -1.27
CA ASP A 247 -6.20 -16.69 -1.89
C ASP A 247 -7.59 -17.24 -1.60
N LYS A 248 -8.40 -17.41 -2.64
CA LYS A 248 -9.78 -17.91 -2.53
C LYS A 248 -9.86 -19.35 -2.03
N ALA A 249 -8.82 -20.17 -2.28
CA ALA A 249 -8.84 -21.59 -1.91
C ALA A 249 -8.64 -21.78 -0.40
N SER A 250 -7.68 -21.04 0.18
CA SER A 250 -7.43 -21.06 1.62
C SER A 250 -8.25 -20.03 2.41
N ASN A 251 -8.87 -19.07 1.72
CA ASN A 251 -9.55 -17.90 2.30
C ASN A 251 -8.65 -17.11 3.28
N THR A 252 -7.39 -16.92 2.90
CA THR A 252 -6.38 -16.19 3.69
C THR A 252 -5.83 -14.99 2.92
N GLY A 253 -5.26 -14.02 3.65
CA GLY A 253 -4.80 -12.75 3.08
C GLY A 253 -5.96 -11.84 2.69
N GLY A 254 -5.70 -10.91 1.79
CA GLY A 254 -6.68 -9.95 1.30
C GLY A 254 -6.81 -8.71 2.16
N SER A 255 -7.82 -7.91 1.83
CA SER A 255 -7.99 -6.55 2.36
C SER A 255 -8.31 -6.50 3.85
N ASN A 256 -8.70 -7.63 4.45
CA ASN A 256 -9.14 -7.70 5.84
C ASN A 256 -7.97 -8.07 6.77
N GLY A 257 -7.32 -7.07 7.37
CA GLY A 257 -6.33 -7.33 8.41
C GLY A 257 -5.20 -6.34 8.53
N ALA A 258 -4.89 -5.60 7.45
CA ALA A 258 -3.72 -4.74 7.36
C ALA A 258 -2.45 -5.44 7.89
N THR A 259 -2.25 -6.71 7.50
CA THR A 259 -1.18 -7.57 8.01
C THR A 259 0.21 -7.13 7.59
N MET A 260 0.32 -6.35 6.49
CA MET A 260 1.54 -5.64 6.08
C MET A 260 2.07 -4.61 7.12
N ARG A 261 1.43 -4.45 8.28
CA ARG A 261 2.03 -3.77 9.46
C ARG A 261 3.11 -4.61 10.12
N PHE A 262 3.07 -5.94 9.95
CA PHE A 262 3.90 -6.89 10.68
C PHE A 262 4.90 -7.61 9.76
N SER A 263 6.03 -8.04 10.34
CA SER A 263 6.94 -8.99 9.69
C SER A 263 6.31 -10.40 9.72
N PRO A 264 6.49 -11.24 8.67
CA PRO A 264 7.36 -11.02 7.52
C PRO A 264 6.74 -10.20 6.37
N GLU A 265 5.43 -9.97 6.37
CA GLU A 265 4.75 -9.41 5.18
C GLU A 265 5.25 -8.01 4.79
N CYS A 266 5.58 -7.16 5.78
CA CYS A 266 6.11 -5.83 5.53
C CYS A 266 7.53 -5.83 4.92
N GLU A 267 8.24 -6.95 5.02
CA GLU A 267 9.63 -7.16 4.58
C GLU A 267 9.73 -7.95 3.26
N HIS A 268 8.61 -8.48 2.76
CA HIS A 268 8.56 -9.13 1.45
C HIS A 268 9.08 -8.18 0.36
N GLY A 269 9.91 -8.68 -0.56
CA GLY A 269 10.56 -7.85 -1.58
C GLY A 269 9.54 -7.11 -2.47
N ALA A 270 8.40 -7.74 -2.76
CA ALA A 270 7.31 -7.12 -3.52
C ALA A 270 6.71 -5.88 -2.84
N ASN A 271 6.85 -5.73 -1.52
CA ASN A 271 6.33 -4.61 -0.73
C ASN A 271 7.37 -3.49 -0.50
N ALA A 272 8.55 -3.59 -1.10
CA ALA A 272 9.57 -2.56 -1.01
C ALA A 272 9.01 -1.17 -1.43
N GLY A 273 9.31 -0.16 -0.62
CA GLY A 273 8.79 1.21 -0.74
C GLY A 273 7.43 1.48 -0.08
N LEU A 274 6.62 0.45 0.23
CA LEU A 274 5.30 0.66 0.84
C LEU A 274 5.35 1.05 2.32
N ALA A 275 6.52 0.94 2.97
CA ALA A 275 6.75 1.53 4.29
C ALA A 275 6.45 3.03 4.28
N LYS A 276 6.82 3.75 3.21
CA LYS A 276 6.54 5.18 3.09
C LYS A 276 5.03 5.45 3.00
N ALA A 277 4.29 4.65 2.23
CA ALA A 277 2.84 4.78 2.12
C ALA A 277 2.12 4.54 3.46
N ARG A 278 2.60 3.60 4.27
CA ARG A 278 2.07 3.39 5.63
C ARG A 278 2.40 4.56 6.54
N GLU A 279 3.65 5.05 6.52
CA GLU A 279 4.12 6.17 7.32
C GLU A 279 3.30 7.45 7.09
N ILE A 280 3.03 7.81 5.82
CA ILE A 280 2.28 9.04 5.49
C ILE A 280 0.80 8.97 5.91
N LEU A 281 0.25 7.77 6.13
CA LEU A 281 -1.12 7.58 6.61
C LEU A 281 -1.21 7.59 8.15
N GLU A 282 -0.10 7.47 8.89
CA GLU A 282 -0.11 7.49 10.37
C GLU A 282 -0.66 8.80 10.96
N PRO A 283 -0.37 10.01 10.44
CA PRO A 283 -1.02 11.23 10.91
C PRO A 283 -2.55 11.19 10.79
N ILE A 284 -3.08 10.61 9.71
CA ILE A 284 -4.54 10.44 9.51
C ILE A 284 -5.08 9.41 10.50
N LYS A 285 -4.39 8.28 10.68
CA LYS A 285 -4.76 7.27 11.69
C LYS A 285 -4.82 7.86 13.09
N ARG A 286 -3.87 8.72 13.46
CA ARG A 286 -3.85 9.43 14.76
C ARG A 286 -5.00 10.41 14.91
N ARG A 287 -5.37 11.11 13.83
CA ARG A 287 -6.52 12.03 13.80
C ARG A 287 -7.85 11.28 13.91
N PHE A 288 -7.94 10.08 13.36
CA PHE A 288 -9.15 9.25 13.34
C PHE A 288 -8.87 7.87 13.98
N PRO A 289 -8.65 7.78 15.30
CA PRO A 289 -8.20 6.53 15.94
C PRO A 289 -9.21 5.38 15.82
N TRP A 290 -10.48 5.69 15.54
CA TRP A 290 -11.56 4.72 15.34
C TRP A 290 -11.50 3.97 14.00
N ILE A 291 -10.81 4.50 12.97
CA ILE A 291 -10.69 3.80 11.68
C ILE A 291 -9.64 2.69 11.80
N THR A 292 -9.92 1.52 11.23
CA THR A 292 -8.92 0.46 11.11
C THR A 292 -7.87 0.83 10.06
N TYR A 293 -6.65 0.33 10.20
CA TYR A 293 -5.63 0.46 9.15
C TYR A 293 -6.12 -0.16 7.83
N ALA A 294 -6.83 -1.28 7.90
CA ALA A 294 -7.40 -1.95 6.74
C ALA A 294 -8.41 -1.08 5.99
N ASP A 295 -9.35 -0.42 6.69
CA ASP A 295 -10.25 0.54 6.05
C ASP A 295 -9.49 1.78 5.56
N LEU A 296 -8.53 2.29 6.33
CA LEU A 296 -7.75 3.47 5.94
C LEU A 296 -6.96 3.27 4.64
N TRP A 297 -6.25 2.15 4.50
CA TRP A 297 -5.42 1.87 3.32
C TRP A 297 -6.27 1.69 2.07
N THR A 298 -7.38 0.96 2.19
CA THR A 298 -8.28 0.73 1.04
C THR A 298 -9.06 1.99 0.67
N LEU A 299 -9.49 2.79 1.64
CA LEU A 299 -10.11 4.09 1.39
C LEU A 299 -9.11 5.06 0.74
N ALA A 300 -7.84 5.04 1.16
CA ALA A 300 -6.80 5.87 0.58
C ALA A 300 -6.53 5.53 -0.89
N GLY A 301 -6.46 4.24 -1.23
CA GLY A 301 -6.33 3.80 -2.62
C GLY A 301 -7.53 4.22 -3.48
N ALA A 302 -8.76 3.98 -3.02
CA ALA A 302 -9.98 4.38 -3.72
C ALA A 302 -10.05 5.91 -3.94
N THR A 303 -9.75 6.67 -2.89
CA THR A 303 -9.73 8.15 -2.93
C THR A 303 -8.67 8.67 -3.88
N ALA A 304 -7.48 8.06 -3.90
CA ALA A 304 -6.39 8.46 -4.79
C ALA A 304 -6.74 8.26 -6.27
N VAL A 305 -7.41 7.15 -6.63
CA VAL A 305 -7.89 6.94 -8.01
C VAL A 305 -8.81 8.06 -8.46
N GLU A 306 -9.82 8.38 -7.64
CA GLU A 306 -10.77 9.47 -7.94
C GLU A 306 -10.08 10.83 -8.06
N ALA A 307 -9.17 11.14 -7.13
CA ALA A 307 -8.45 12.41 -7.11
C ALA A 307 -7.57 12.63 -8.34
N MET A 308 -7.01 11.55 -8.90
CA MET A 308 -6.18 11.58 -10.11
C MET A 308 -7.03 11.56 -11.41
N GLY A 309 -8.35 11.75 -11.32
CA GLY A 309 -9.25 11.82 -12.47
C GLY A 309 -9.85 10.47 -12.91
N GLY A 310 -9.63 9.42 -12.12
CA GLY A 310 -10.20 8.10 -12.36
C GLY A 310 -11.66 7.96 -11.92
N PRO A 311 -12.24 6.76 -12.07
CA PRO A 311 -13.63 6.51 -11.70
C PRO A 311 -13.84 6.50 -10.18
N VAL A 312 -15.08 6.76 -9.77
CA VAL A 312 -15.53 6.52 -8.39
C VAL A 312 -15.52 5.04 -8.08
N ILE A 313 -14.76 4.65 -7.05
CA ILE A 313 -14.61 3.24 -6.66
C ILE A 313 -15.70 2.89 -5.64
N PRO A 314 -16.55 1.87 -5.90
CA PRO A 314 -17.43 1.34 -4.88
C PRO A 314 -16.62 0.88 -3.67
N TRP A 315 -16.80 1.57 -2.55
CA TRP A 315 -16.09 1.30 -1.31
C TRP A 315 -17.05 1.31 -0.13
N ARG A 316 -16.92 0.32 0.75
CA ARG A 316 -17.62 0.25 2.02
C ARG A 316 -16.64 -0.05 3.17
N PRO A 317 -16.90 0.50 4.37
CA PRO A 317 -16.13 0.22 5.57
C PRO A 317 -16.51 -1.12 6.18
N GLY A 318 -15.70 -1.61 7.13
CA GLY A 318 -15.99 -2.79 7.94
C GLY A 318 -14.85 -3.79 8.01
N ARG A 319 -13.67 -3.45 7.48
CA ARG A 319 -12.46 -4.27 7.64
C ARG A 319 -11.96 -4.18 9.07
N ILE A 320 -11.41 -5.28 9.55
CA ILE A 320 -10.86 -5.43 10.91
C ILE A 320 -9.35 -5.59 10.81
N ASP A 321 -8.62 -4.90 11.67
CA ASP A 321 -7.17 -5.08 11.80
C ASP A 321 -6.87 -6.40 12.54
N LYS A 322 -5.92 -7.18 12.00
CA LYS A 322 -5.40 -8.34 12.73
C LYS A 322 -4.49 -7.90 13.87
N PRO A 323 -4.47 -8.63 14.99
CA PRO A 323 -3.74 -8.23 16.18
C PRO A 323 -2.22 -8.40 16.04
N ASP A 324 -1.77 -9.37 15.23
CA ASP A 324 -0.37 -9.78 15.15
C ASP A 324 0.00 -10.43 13.80
N SER A 325 1.26 -10.84 13.69
CA SER A 325 1.87 -11.44 12.51
C SER A 325 1.42 -12.87 12.18
N SER A 326 0.65 -13.55 13.04
CA SER A 326 0.18 -14.92 12.76
C SER A 326 -0.74 -15.00 11.54
N HIS A 327 -1.27 -13.85 11.11
CA HIS A 327 -2.12 -13.71 9.94
C HIS A 327 -1.36 -13.23 8.69
N CYS A 328 -0.06 -12.96 8.77
CA CYS A 328 0.76 -12.63 7.61
C CYS A 328 0.74 -13.80 6.62
N THR A 329 0.58 -13.48 5.33
CA THR A 329 0.66 -14.49 4.27
C THR A 329 2.11 -14.88 3.98
N PRO A 330 2.37 -16.07 3.41
CA PRO A 330 3.70 -16.37 2.89
C PRO A 330 4.10 -15.41 1.76
N ASP A 331 5.40 -15.27 1.52
CA ASP A 331 5.92 -14.53 0.37
C ASP A 331 5.53 -15.22 -0.96
N GLY A 332 5.65 -14.48 -2.07
CA GLY A 332 5.38 -14.98 -3.41
C GLY A 332 3.90 -14.97 -3.85
N ARG A 333 2.99 -14.44 -3.02
CA ARG A 333 1.58 -14.24 -3.44
C ARG A 333 1.40 -13.07 -4.41
N LEU A 334 2.26 -12.07 -4.34
CA LEU A 334 2.22 -10.89 -5.21
C LEU A 334 2.92 -11.18 -6.56
N PRO A 335 2.51 -10.54 -7.66
CA PRO A 335 3.02 -10.86 -8.98
C PRO A 335 4.46 -10.38 -9.19
N SER A 336 5.28 -11.22 -9.83
CA SER A 336 6.57 -10.83 -10.38
C SER A 336 6.46 -10.18 -11.76
N ALA A 337 7.16 -9.07 -11.96
CA ALA A 337 7.14 -8.28 -13.19
C ALA A 337 7.88 -8.93 -14.38
N ASP A 338 8.72 -9.93 -14.14
CA ASP A 338 9.56 -10.60 -15.14
C ASP A 338 8.85 -11.75 -15.86
N LYS A 339 7.56 -11.97 -15.58
CA LYS A 339 6.77 -13.10 -16.11
C LYS A 339 5.81 -12.69 -17.22
N GLY A 340 5.14 -13.68 -17.80
CA GLY A 340 4.17 -13.50 -18.90
C GLY A 340 2.72 -13.79 -18.49
N ALA A 341 1.86 -13.90 -19.49
CA ALA A 341 0.42 -14.05 -19.32
C ALA A 341 -0.04 -15.25 -18.45
N PRO A 342 0.61 -16.45 -18.49
CA PRO A 342 0.25 -17.55 -17.58
C PRO A 342 0.37 -17.15 -16.12
N HIS A 343 1.47 -16.49 -15.74
CA HIS A 343 1.70 -16.02 -14.37
C HIS A 343 0.68 -14.96 -13.93
N ILE A 344 0.29 -14.04 -14.84
CA ILE A 344 -0.78 -13.07 -14.58
C ILE A 344 -2.07 -13.82 -14.23
N ARG A 345 -2.45 -14.81 -15.04
CA ARG A 345 -3.65 -15.63 -14.78
C ARG A 345 -3.55 -16.45 -13.51
N ASP A 346 -2.39 -16.99 -13.17
CA ASP A 346 -2.19 -17.75 -11.95
C ASP A 346 -2.40 -16.87 -10.70
N VAL A 347 -1.77 -15.69 -10.67
CA VAL A 347 -1.86 -14.76 -9.52
C VAL A 347 -3.26 -14.19 -9.38
N PHE A 348 -3.84 -13.65 -10.45
CA PHE A 348 -5.15 -13.00 -10.39
C PHE A 348 -6.29 -14.03 -10.33
N GLY A 349 -6.14 -15.17 -11.01
CA GLY A 349 -7.11 -16.26 -10.96
C GLY A 349 -7.21 -16.89 -9.56
N ARG A 350 -6.11 -16.93 -8.80
CA ARG A 350 -6.10 -17.28 -7.37
C ARG A 350 -6.99 -16.35 -6.54
N MET A 351 -7.04 -15.08 -6.89
CA MET A 351 -7.91 -14.07 -6.26
C MET A 351 -9.36 -14.11 -6.77
N GLY A 352 -9.62 -14.84 -7.86
CA GLY A 352 -10.96 -14.98 -8.45
C GLY A 352 -11.29 -13.94 -9.52
N PHE A 353 -10.30 -13.35 -10.16
CA PHE A 353 -10.50 -12.47 -11.31
C PHE A 353 -10.50 -13.23 -12.64
N ASP A 354 -11.27 -12.73 -13.59
CA ASP A 354 -11.23 -13.16 -14.99
C ASP A 354 -10.23 -12.33 -15.83
N ASP A 355 -10.05 -12.71 -17.10
CA ASP A 355 -9.09 -12.04 -18.00
C ASP A 355 -9.39 -10.54 -18.19
N ARG A 356 -10.66 -10.11 -18.14
CA ARG A 356 -11.06 -8.72 -18.36
C ARG A 356 -10.78 -7.87 -17.12
N GLU A 357 -11.11 -8.41 -15.94
CA GLU A 357 -10.82 -7.80 -14.65
C GLU A 357 -9.30 -7.68 -14.42
N MET A 358 -8.52 -8.68 -14.83
CA MET A 358 -7.06 -8.66 -14.79
C MET A 358 -6.49 -7.48 -15.57
N VAL A 359 -6.88 -7.35 -16.84
CA VAL A 359 -6.40 -6.27 -17.72
C VAL A 359 -6.85 -4.90 -17.18
N ALA A 360 -8.07 -4.79 -16.65
CA ALA A 360 -8.55 -3.55 -16.05
C ALA A 360 -7.63 -3.14 -14.89
N LEU A 361 -7.40 -4.04 -13.92
CA LEU A 361 -6.58 -3.77 -12.74
C LEU A 361 -5.14 -3.39 -13.10
N ILE A 362 -4.52 -4.05 -14.08
CA ILE A 362 -3.16 -3.71 -14.54
C ILE A 362 -3.13 -2.31 -15.20
N GLY A 363 -4.26 -1.83 -15.70
CA GLY A 363 -4.42 -0.44 -16.17
C GLY A 363 -4.08 0.63 -15.13
N ALA A 364 -4.03 0.30 -13.84
CA ALA A 364 -3.53 1.19 -12.80
C ALA A 364 -2.04 1.60 -13.01
N HIS A 365 -1.28 0.87 -13.83
CA HIS A 365 0.05 1.29 -14.29
C HIS A 365 0.03 2.58 -15.14
N ALA A 366 -1.15 3.13 -15.48
CA ALA A 366 -1.24 4.53 -15.90
C ALA A 366 -0.63 5.51 -14.89
N LEU A 367 -0.57 5.09 -13.61
CA LEU A 367 -0.08 5.87 -12.48
C LEU A 367 1.36 5.52 -12.08
N GLY A 368 2.09 6.54 -11.67
CA GLY A 368 3.37 6.45 -11.01
C GLY A 368 4.49 5.93 -11.91
N ARG A 369 5.47 5.30 -11.26
CA ARG A 369 6.72 4.85 -11.87
C ARG A 369 7.36 3.72 -11.09
N CYS A 370 8.29 3.04 -11.75
CA CYS A 370 9.22 2.12 -11.08
C CYS A 370 10.44 2.85 -10.52
N HIS A 371 10.99 2.29 -9.45
CA HIS A 371 12.22 2.75 -8.80
C HIS A 371 13.22 1.59 -8.67
N ALA A 372 14.49 1.88 -8.99
CA ALA A 372 15.55 0.87 -9.02
C ALA A 372 15.80 0.25 -7.64
N ASP A 373 15.74 1.06 -6.58
CA ASP A 373 15.94 0.66 -5.19
C ASP A 373 14.76 -0.13 -4.59
N ARG A 374 13.60 -0.13 -5.26
CA ARG A 374 12.39 -0.83 -4.80
C ARG A 374 12.15 -2.10 -5.59
N SER A 375 12.21 -2.00 -6.91
CA SER A 375 11.79 -3.06 -7.84
C SER A 375 12.89 -3.51 -8.81
N GLY A 376 14.01 -2.77 -8.87
CA GLY A 376 15.02 -2.94 -9.91
C GLY A 376 14.66 -2.28 -11.25
N TYR A 377 13.39 -1.96 -11.51
CA TYR A 377 12.91 -1.27 -12.71
C TYR A 377 12.94 0.25 -12.54
N VAL A 378 12.88 1.01 -13.64
CA VAL A 378 12.93 2.48 -13.62
C VAL A 378 11.99 3.09 -14.65
N ASN A 379 11.61 4.35 -14.41
CA ASN A 379 10.79 5.22 -15.26
C ASN A 379 9.27 5.00 -15.09
N PRO A 380 8.43 5.99 -15.49
CA PRO A 380 6.99 5.83 -15.57
C PRO A 380 6.56 5.03 -16.80
N TRP A 381 5.32 4.53 -16.77
CA TRP A 381 4.68 3.90 -17.92
C TRP A 381 4.08 4.91 -18.90
N THR A 382 3.66 6.06 -18.39
CA THR A 382 3.01 7.14 -19.15
C THR A 382 3.70 8.47 -18.91
N ASN A 383 3.45 9.45 -19.77
CA ASN A 383 3.95 10.82 -19.57
C ASN A 383 3.10 11.64 -18.58
N ALA A 384 2.02 11.06 -18.04
CA ALA A 384 1.12 11.68 -17.07
C ALA A 384 0.94 10.76 -15.83
N PRO A 385 2.01 10.50 -15.07
CA PRO A 385 2.02 9.50 -14.00
C PRO A 385 1.11 9.84 -12.79
N THR A 386 0.53 11.04 -12.75
CA THR A 386 -0.44 11.45 -11.72
C THR A 386 -1.85 11.65 -12.29
N THR A 387 -2.12 11.17 -13.50
CA THR A 387 -3.43 11.21 -14.15
C THR A 387 -3.91 9.80 -14.48
N PHE A 388 -5.01 9.39 -13.86
CA PHE A 388 -5.64 8.11 -14.17
C PHE A 388 -6.41 8.24 -15.48
N SER A 389 -5.94 7.55 -16.53
CA SER A 389 -6.53 7.58 -17.87
C SER A 389 -6.28 6.28 -18.61
N ASN A 390 -6.90 6.10 -19.77
CA ASN A 390 -6.63 4.95 -20.65
C ASN A 390 -5.31 5.06 -21.44
N LEU A 391 -4.49 6.10 -21.18
CA LEU A 391 -3.22 6.33 -21.88
C LEU A 391 -2.27 5.13 -21.80
N TYR A 392 -2.24 4.41 -20.67
CA TYR A 392 -1.46 3.18 -20.52
C TYR A 392 -1.74 2.15 -21.64
N PHE A 393 -3.02 1.95 -21.99
CA PHE A 393 -3.39 1.00 -23.03
C PHE A 393 -3.09 1.52 -24.44
N LYS A 394 -3.20 2.84 -24.66
CA LYS A 394 -2.77 3.48 -25.92
C LYS A 394 -1.27 3.32 -26.13
N GLU A 395 -0.48 3.63 -25.10
CA GLU A 395 0.97 3.44 -25.10
C GLU A 395 1.37 1.99 -25.38
N LEU A 396 0.71 1.00 -24.76
CA LEU A 396 0.95 -0.41 -25.04
C LEU A 396 0.73 -0.81 -26.51
N MET A 397 -0.23 -0.18 -27.19
CA MET A 397 -0.66 -0.56 -28.53
C MET A 397 0.04 0.21 -29.64
N GLU A 398 0.37 1.48 -29.40
CA GLU A 398 0.79 2.43 -30.43
C GLU A 398 2.29 2.70 -30.38
N THR A 399 2.93 2.56 -29.22
CA THR A 399 4.35 2.85 -29.05
C THR A 399 5.23 1.69 -29.53
N PRO A 400 6.27 1.95 -30.35
CA PRO A 400 7.19 0.91 -30.82
C PRO A 400 8.21 0.58 -29.71
N TRP A 401 7.78 -0.23 -28.75
CA TRP A 401 8.58 -0.69 -27.62
C TRP A 401 9.80 -1.51 -28.04
N ARG A 402 10.97 -1.18 -27.49
CA ARG A 402 12.20 -1.98 -27.66
C ARG A 402 12.71 -2.47 -26.30
N LYS A 403 13.45 -3.57 -26.30
CA LYS A 403 14.16 -4.02 -25.10
C LYS A 403 15.22 -2.97 -24.72
N LYS A 404 15.15 -2.49 -23.48
CA LYS A 404 16.15 -1.58 -22.90
C LYS A 404 17.48 -2.32 -22.73
N ARG A 405 18.57 -1.70 -23.17
CA ARG A 405 19.93 -2.25 -23.02
C ARG A 405 20.61 -1.60 -21.82
N TRP A 406 20.63 -2.31 -20.69
CA TRP A 406 21.13 -1.80 -19.41
C TRP A 406 21.46 -2.95 -18.44
N SER A 407 21.94 -2.63 -17.24
CA SER A 407 22.33 -3.60 -16.21
C SER A 407 21.19 -4.05 -15.29
N GLY A 408 20.00 -3.48 -15.44
CA GLY A 408 18.81 -3.86 -14.68
C GLY A 408 18.07 -5.07 -15.26
N PRO A 409 16.91 -5.43 -14.67
CA PRO A 409 16.06 -6.48 -15.20
C PRO A 409 15.56 -6.16 -16.62
N LEU A 410 15.08 -7.19 -17.33
CA LEU A 410 14.49 -7.02 -18.66
C LEU A 410 13.33 -6.02 -18.59
N GLN A 411 13.49 -4.87 -19.24
CA GLN A 411 12.52 -3.79 -19.32
C GLN A 411 12.41 -3.36 -20.78
N TYR A 412 11.25 -2.84 -21.17
CA TYR A 412 11.04 -2.21 -22.47
C TYR A 412 11.05 -0.69 -22.32
N GLU A 413 11.49 0.01 -23.35
CA GLU A 413 11.53 1.48 -23.41
C GLU A 413 10.98 1.98 -24.74
N ASP A 414 10.41 3.18 -24.71
CA ASP A 414 9.90 3.88 -25.88
C ASP A 414 11.07 4.51 -26.70
N PRO A 415 10.84 5.01 -27.92
CA PRO A 415 11.84 5.73 -28.72
C PRO A 415 12.66 6.78 -27.94
N THR A 416 12.04 7.53 -27.04
CA THR A 416 12.69 8.59 -26.26
C THR A 416 13.49 8.05 -25.07
N GLY A 417 13.20 6.84 -24.60
CA GLY A 417 13.79 6.24 -23.40
C GLY A 417 13.22 6.80 -22.09
N GLN A 418 12.16 7.61 -22.15
CA GLN A 418 11.52 8.24 -20.99
C GLN A 418 10.41 7.37 -20.39
N LEU A 419 9.74 6.55 -21.20
CA LEU A 419 8.68 5.66 -20.77
C LEU A 419 9.17 4.21 -20.73
N MET A 420 8.43 3.37 -20.03
CA MET A 420 8.77 1.97 -19.89
C MET A 420 7.57 1.03 -19.89
N MET A 421 7.80 -0.23 -20.25
CA MET A 421 6.87 -1.34 -20.00
C MET A 421 7.61 -2.53 -19.37
N LEU A 422 6.98 -3.19 -18.39
CA LEU A 422 7.48 -4.44 -17.80
C LEU A 422 7.23 -5.61 -18.76
N PRO A 423 7.94 -6.74 -18.62
CA PRO A 423 7.59 -7.98 -19.32
C PRO A 423 6.13 -8.39 -19.12
N THR A 424 5.57 -8.21 -17.92
CA THR A 424 4.14 -8.46 -17.64
C THR A 424 3.20 -7.51 -18.38
N ASP A 425 3.58 -6.24 -18.56
CA ASP A 425 2.77 -5.27 -19.32
C ASP A 425 2.74 -5.66 -20.81
N MET A 426 3.91 -5.96 -21.38
CA MET A 426 4.01 -6.40 -22.77
C MET A 426 3.28 -7.73 -23.02
N ALA A 427 3.19 -8.60 -22.01
CA ALA A 427 2.41 -9.84 -22.11
C ALA A 427 0.93 -9.59 -22.40
N LEU A 428 0.37 -8.43 -22.02
CA LEU A 428 -1.02 -8.07 -22.32
C LEU A 428 -1.29 -7.90 -23.82
N VAL A 429 -0.30 -7.44 -24.59
CA VAL A 429 -0.43 -7.26 -26.05
C VAL A 429 0.08 -8.45 -26.86
N TRP A 430 0.79 -9.39 -26.24
CA TRP A 430 1.22 -10.65 -26.86
C TRP A 430 0.22 -11.78 -26.65
N ASP A 431 -0.52 -11.80 -25.55
CA ASP A 431 -1.60 -12.75 -25.32
C ASP A 431 -2.86 -12.34 -26.09
N GLY A 432 -3.39 -13.26 -26.91
CA GLY A 432 -4.51 -12.94 -27.80
C GLY A 432 -5.83 -12.64 -27.09
N LYS A 433 -6.04 -13.08 -25.85
CA LYS A 433 -7.26 -12.76 -25.08
C LYS A 433 -7.10 -11.42 -24.38
N PHE A 434 -5.98 -11.20 -23.70
CA PHE A 434 -5.68 -9.91 -23.07
C PHE A 434 -5.65 -8.79 -24.09
N LYS A 435 -5.01 -9.00 -25.26
CA LYS A 435 -4.91 -7.98 -26.31
C LYS A 435 -6.26 -7.46 -26.79
N LYS A 436 -7.29 -8.32 -26.83
CA LYS A 436 -8.65 -7.91 -27.21
C LYS A 436 -9.20 -6.88 -26.22
N VAL A 437 -9.02 -7.12 -24.92
CA VAL A 437 -9.44 -6.22 -23.86
C VAL A 437 -8.59 -4.94 -23.85
N VAL A 438 -7.26 -5.05 -24.02
CA VAL A 438 -6.37 -3.89 -24.15
C VAL A 438 -6.81 -2.97 -25.29
N LYS A 439 -7.13 -3.55 -26.46
CA LYS A 439 -7.61 -2.77 -27.62
C LYS A 439 -8.91 -2.05 -27.33
N GLU A 440 -9.83 -2.69 -26.60
CA GLU A 440 -11.09 -2.08 -26.19
C GLU A 440 -10.86 -0.90 -25.25
N TYR A 441 -10.09 -1.08 -24.18
CA TYR A 441 -9.78 -0.01 -23.23
C TYR A 441 -8.97 1.12 -23.85
N ALA A 442 -8.07 0.85 -24.80
CA ALA A 442 -7.36 1.88 -25.55
C ALA A 442 -8.31 2.75 -26.40
N GLY A 443 -9.37 2.14 -26.94
CA GLY A 443 -10.38 2.82 -27.76
C GLY A 443 -11.48 3.52 -26.97
N ASP A 444 -11.75 3.09 -25.73
CA ASP A 444 -12.86 3.57 -24.92
C ASP A 444 -12.48 3.67 -23.43
N GLU A 445 -12.29 4.92 -22.97
CA GLU A 445 -11.93 5.21 -21.58
C GLU A 445 -13.08 5.00 -20.60
N GLU A 446 -14.32 5.23 -21.02
CA GLU A 446 -15.49 5.04 -20.15
C GLU A 446 -15.68 3.55 -19.81
N VAL A 447 -15.47 2.67 -20.80
CA VAL A 447 -15.48 1.22 -20.60
C VAL A 447 -14.35 0.79 -19.66
N PHE A 448 -13.14 1.30 -19.85
CA PHE A 448 -12.03 1.05 -18.92
C PHE A 448 -12.38 1.49 -17.50
N PHE A 449 -12.89 2.70 -17.33
CA PHE A 449 -13.21 3.28 -16.03
C PHE A 449 -14.29 2.47 -15.31
N LYS A 450 -15.36 2.08 -16.02
CA LYS A 450 -16.41 1.25 -15.46
C LYS A 450 -15.87 -0.09 -14.95
N ASP A 451 -15.07 -0.77 -15.76
CA ASP A 451 -14.57 -2.10 -15.43
C ASP A 451 -13.46 -2.04 -14.37
N PHE A 452 -12.63 -1.01 -14.39
CA PHE A 452 -11.66 -0.74 -13.33
C PHE A 452 -12.35 -0.50 -12.00
N ALA A 453 -13.39 0.33 -11.96
CA ALA A 453 -14.13 0.61 -10.73
C ALA A 453 -14.73 -0.67 -10.14
N ALA A 454 -15.33 -1.52 -10.97
CA ALA A 454 -15.88 -2.80 -10.54
C ALA A 454 -14.79 -3.77 -10.04
N ALA A 455 -13.70 -3.93 -10.80
CA ALA A 455 -12.62 -4.86 -10.45
C ALA A 455 -11.81 -4.40 -9.23
N PHE A 456 -11.51 -3.10 -9.12
CA PHE A 456 -10.82 -2.53 -7.97
C PHE A 456 -11.72 -2.53 -6.74
N GLY A 457 -13.01 -2.21 -6.87
CA GLY A 457 -13.98 -2.39 -5.78
C GLY A 457 -14.00 -3.83 -5.26
N LYS A 458 -14.15 -4.82 -6.15
CA LYS A 458 -14.07 -6.25 -5.82
C LYS A 458 -12.76 -6.62 -5.11
N LEU A 459 -11.62 -6.15 -5.61
CA LEU A 459 -10.31 -6.35 -4.99
C LEU A 459 -10.29 -5.87 -3.53
N LEU A 460 -10.76 -4.63 -3.29
CA LEU A 460 -10.75 -4.04 -1.96
C LEU A 460 -11.66 -4.81 -0.97
N GLU A 461 -12.55 -5.67 -1.44
CA GLU A 461 -13.43 -6.50 -0.61
C GLU A 461 -12.97 -7.95 -0.42
N LEU A 462 -11.89 -8.39 -1.08
CA LEU A 462 -11.38 -9.75 -0.93
C LEU A 462 -11.02 -10.07 0.52
N GLY A 463 -11.53 -11.20 1.02
CA GLY A 463 -11.31 -11.67 2.40
C GLY A 463 -12.08 -10.91 3.48
N VAL A 464 -12.98 -9.98 3.11
CA VAL A 464 -13.80 -9.24 4.07
C VAL A 464 -15.15 -9.95 4.25
N PRO A 465 -15.54 -10.31 5.49
CA PRO A 465 -16.78 -11.04 5.77
C PRO A 465 -17.99 -10.09 5.78
N PHE A 466 -18.20 -9.36 4.69
CA PHE A 466 -19.41 -8.57 4.54
C PHE A 466 -20.62 -9.50 4.50
N GLN A 467 -21.66 -9.17 5.27
CA GLN A 467 -22.93 -9.86 5.11
C GLN A 467 -23.40 -9.64 3.67
N ALA A 468 -23.60 -10.73 2.94
CA ALA A 468 -24.42 -10.66 1.73
C ALA A 468 -25.76 -10.09 2.20
N HIS A 469 -26.16 -8.94 1.64
CA HIS A 469 -27.55 -8.54 1.79
C HIS A 469 -28.36 -9.72 1.27
N ALA A 470 -29.12 -10.36 2.17
CA ALA A 470 -30.13 -11.32 1.76
C ALA A 470 -30.91 -10.63 0.65
N ALA A 471 -30.89 -11.20 -0.55
CA ALA A 471 -31.65 -10.67 -1.66
C ALA A 471 -33.11 -10.60 -1.17
N ALA A 472 -33.57 -9.37 -0.95
CA ALA A 472 -34.94 -9.09 -0.55
C ALA A 472 -35.85 -9.17 -1.76
#